data_AF-M1BFG4-F1
#
_entry.id   AF-M1BFG4-F1
#
_cell.length_a   1.000
_cell.length_b   1.000
_cell.length_c   1.000
_cell.angle_alpha   90.00
_cell.angle_beta   90.00
_cell.angle_gamma   90.00
#
_symmetry.space_group_name_H-M   'P 1'
#
loop_
_entity.id
_entity.type
_entity.pdbx_description
1 polymer ?
#
loop_
_entity_poly.entity_id
_entity_poly.type
_entity_poly.pdbx_seq_one_letter_code
_entity_poly.pdbx_strand_id
1 'polypeptide(L)'
;MNHSVLGKVVSIVIEGCENCLCLPPFGELPFLESLVLHKGSAEYVEENDVHYGFPRRRFPSLRKLSISYFRNLKGLLKKEGEEQFPVLEEIKIYGCPMFVFPTLSSVKKLVIHKEADATGFDQVNI
;
A
#
# COMPACT_ATOMS: atom_id res chain seq x y z
N MET A 1 6.03 -6.51 19.75
CA MET A 1 5.38 -7.78 19.34
C MET A 1 6.44 -8.67 18.70
N ASN A 2 6.39 -9.99 18.87
CA ASN A 2 7.43 -10.92 18.39
C ASN A 2 7.53 -10.88 16.84
N HIS A 3 8.56 -10.21 16.29
CA HIS A 3 8.82 -10.07 14.85
C HIS A 3 9.12 -11.39 14.11
N SER A 4 9.18 -12.52 14.82
CA SER A 4 9.67 -13.80 14.28
C SER A 4 8.68 -14.55 13.37
N VAL A 5 7.37 -14.37 13.51
CA VAL A 5 6.39 -15.24 12.81
C VAL A 5 6.07 -14.72 11.42
N LEU A 6 6.07 -13.40 11.23
CA LEU A 6 5.73 -12.76 9.95
C LEU A 6 6.94 -12.56 9.03
N GLY A 7 8.16 -12.80 9.52
CA GLY A 7 9.40 -12.63 8.77
C GLY A 7 9.62 -13.59 7.59
N LYS A 8 8.64 -14.44 7.25
CA LYS A 8 8.63 -15.31 6.06
C LYS A 8 7.36 -15.17 5.22
N VAL A 9 6.49 -14.21 5.55
CA VAL A 9 5.22 -14.04 4.87
C VAL A 9 5.47 -13.48 3.47
N VAL A 10 4.95 -14.19 2.47
CA VAL A 10 5.06 -13.85 1.06
C VAL A 10 3.80 -13.22 0.48
N SER A 11 2.64 -13.49 1.09
CA SER A 11 1.37 -12.96 0.62
C SER A 11 0.44 -12.64 1.79
N ILE A 12 -0.21 -11.48 1.70
CA ILE A 12 -1.23 -11.03 2.64
C ILE A 12 -2.48 -10.64 1.86
N VAL A 13 -3.62 -11.16 2.32
CA VAL A 13 -4.94 -10.77 1.86
C VAL A 13 -5.75 -10.31 3.07
N ILE A 14 -6.28 -9.10 3.00
CA ILE A 14 -7.23 -8.56 3.98
C ILE A 14 -8.53 -8.28 3.26
N GLU A 15 -9.61 -8.88 3.74
CA GLU A 15 -10.95 -8.73 3.20
C GLU A 15 -11.94 -8.42 4.32
N GLY A 16 -12.86 -7.46 4.09
CA GLY A 16 -13.96 -7.19 5.01
C GLY A 16 -13.55 -6.48 6.30
N CYS A 17 -12.52 -5.63 6.26
CA CYS A 17 -11.96 -4.92 7.42
C CYS A 17 -12.58 -3.52 7.59
N GLU A 18 -13.92 -3.44 7.62
CA GLU A 18 -14.64 -2.15 7.63
C GLU A 18 -14.60 -1.43 8.99
N ASN A 19 -14.43 -2.18 10.08
CA ASN A 19 -14.33 -1.64 11.44
C ASN A 19 -12.88 -1.39 11.90
N CYS A 20 -11.91 -1.65 11.02
CA CYS A 20 -10.49 -1.55 11.34
C CYS A 20 -10.05 -0.09 11.28
N LEU A 21 -9.51 0.46 12.37
CA LEU A 21 -9.02 1.85 12.36
C LEU A 21 -7.70 1.98 11.61
N CYS A 22 -6.82 0.98 11.78
CA CYS A 22 -5.44 1.01 11.32
C CYS A 22 -5.03 -0.31 10.67
N LEU A 23 -4.33 -0.24 9.55
CA LEU A 23 -3.62 -1.37 8.97
C LEU A 23 -2.26 -1.55 9.65
N PRO A 24 -1.78 -2.80 9.80
CA PRO A 24 -0.44 -3.07 10.31
C PRO A 24 0.64 -2.65 9.30
N PRO A 25 1.90 -2.45 9.75
CA PRO A 25 2.99 -1.93 8.93
C PRO A 25 3.59 -3.00 7.98
N PHE A 26 2.87 -3.37 6.92
CA PHE A 26 3.32 -4.37 5.94
C PHE A 26 4.67 -4.05 5.28
N GLY A 27 5.03 -2.77 5.20
CA GLY A 27 6.25 -2.30 4.54
C GLY A 27 7.55 -2.81 5.17
N GLU A 28 7.49 -3.43 6.35
CA GLU A 28 8.63 -4.02 7.06
C GLU A 28 8.83 -5.50 6.77
N LEU A 29 7.88 -6.14 6.08
CA LEU A 29 7.95 -7.55 5.78
C LEU A 29 8.93 -7.79 4.61
N PRO A 30 10.08 -8.44 4.86
CA PRO A 30 11.17 -8.47 3.89
C PRO A 30 10.89 -9.37 2.68
N PHE A 31 9.95 -10.31 2.77
CA PHE A 31 9.62 -11.25 1.70
C PHE A 31 8.21 -11.09 1.16
N LEU A 32 7.49 -10.03 1.55
CA LEU A 32 6.11 -9.84 1.10
C LEU A 32 6.09 -9.51 -0.40
N GLU A 33 5.64 -10.45 -1.22
CA GLU A 33 5.55 -10.31 -2.68
C GLU A 33 4.17 -9.84 -3.14
N SER A 34 3.10 -10.18 -2.41
CA SER A 34 1.73 -9.81 -2.76
C SER A 34 0.94 -9.26 -1.58
N LEU A 35 0.38 -8.06 -1.76
CA LEU A 35 -0.53 -7.41 -0.82
C LEU A 35 -1.88 -7.17 -1.50
N VAL A 36 -2.95 -7.72 -0.93
CA VAL A 36 -4.32 -7.53 -1.38
C VAL A 36 -5.16 -6.97 -0.25
N LEU A 37 -5.79 -5.82 -0.48
CA LEU A 37 -6.73 -5.15 0.42
C LEU A 37 -8.08 -5.03 -0.28
N HIS A 38 -9.12 -5.65 0.25
CA HIS A 38 -10.47 -5.64 -0.31
C HIS A 38 -11.51 -5.27 0.76
N LYS A 39 -12.46 -4.38 0.41
CA LYS A 39 -13.60 -4.01 1.28
C LYS A 39 -13.16 -3.68 2.71
N GLY A 40 -12.58 -2.51 2.89
CA GLY A 40 -12.11 -2.09 4.21
C GLY A 40 -12.13 -0.59 4.38
N SER A 41 -11.88 -0.15 5.62
CA SER A 41 -11.95 1.27 5.97
C SER A 41 -10.98 1.60 7.10
N ALA A 42 -9.69 1.58 6.79
CA ALA A 42 -8.60 1.83 7.73
C ALA A 42 -7.58 2.83 7.18
N GLU A 43 -6.89 3.54 8.07
CA GLU A 43 -5.68 4.28 7.71
C GLU A 43 -4.46 3.35 7.77
N TYR A 44 -3.40 3.66 7.02
CA TYR A 44 -2.13 2.95 7.17
C TYR A 44 -1.29 3.62 8.24
N VAL A 45 -0.88 2.85 9.26
CA VAL A 45 0.00 3.36 10.31
C VAL A 45 1.43 3.01 9.95
N GLU A 46 2.24 4.04 9.72
CA GLU A 46 3.68 3.91 9.83
C GLU A 46 4.07 3.91 11.30
N GLU A 47 4.87 2.93 11.73
CA GLU A 47 5.66 3.14 12.94
C GLU A 47 6.60 4.32 12.67
N ASN A 48 6.41 5.41 13.42
CA ASN A 48 7.34 6.53 13.43
C ASN A 48 8.69 5.99 13.91
N ASP A 49 9.57 5.67 12.96
CA ASP A 49 10.93 5.29 13.29
C ASP A 49 11.64 6.58 13.75
N VAL A 50 11.69 6.78 15.06
CA VAL A 50 12.44 7.87 15.73
C VAL A 50 13.95 7.68 15.54
N HIS A 51 14.38 6.63 14.83
CA HIS A 51 15.76 6.36 14.49
C HIS A 51 16.20 7.19 13.28
N TYR A 52 16.62 8.41 13.58
CA TYR A 52 17.50 9.25 12.77
C TYR A 52 18.60 8.39 12.13
N GLY A 53 18.57 8.13 10.82
CA GLY A 53 19.67 7.35 10.22
C GLY A 53 19.61 7.05 8.73
N PHE A 54 18.60 6.35 8.23
CA PHE A 54 18.62 5.88 6.84
C PHE A 54 17.22 5.81 6.23
N PRO A 55 17.04 6.17 4.94
CA PRO A 55 15.81 5.86 4.22
C PRO A 55 15.66 4.34 4.15
N ARG A 56 14.81 3.77 5.01
CA ARG A 56 14.45 2.35 4.92
C ARG A 56 13.57 2.19 3.70
N ARG A 57 14.11 1.54 2.66
CA ARG A 57 13.30 1.02 1.56
C ARG A 57 12.20 0.15 2.17
N ARG A 58 10.95 0.59 2.00
CA ARG A 58 9.77 -0.17 2.40
C ARG A 58 9.41 -1.13 1.28
N PHE A 59 8.68 -2.19 1.61
CA PHE A 59 8.20 -3.17 0.61
C PHE A 59 9.31 -3.71 -0.33
N PRO A 60 10.43 -4.20 0.20
CA PRO A 60 11.61 -4.54 -0.60
C PRO A 60 11.38 -5.65 -1.63
N SER A 61 10.37 -6.49 -1.45
CA SER A 61 10.03 -7.60 -2.33
C SER A 61 8.63 -7.53 -2.94
N LEU A 62 7.89 -6.43 -2.74
CA LEU A 62 6.50 -6.36 -3.17
C LEU A 62 6.41 -6.24 -4.69
N ARG A 63 5.88 -7.27 -5.34
CA ARG A 63 5.70 -7.36 -6.80
C ARG A 63 4.26 -7.06 -7.22
N LYS A 64 3.28 -7.37 -6.36
CA LYS A 64 1.86 -7.16 -6.64
C LYS A 64 1.15 -6.43 -5.51
N LEU A 65 0.53 -5.29 -5.85
CA LEU A 65 -0.35 -4.53 -4.98
C LEU A 65 -1.76 -4.47 -5.57
N SER A 66 -2.76 -4.90 -4.80
CA SER A 66 -4.17 -4.79 -5.20
C SER A 66 -4.99 -4.19 -4.09
N ILE A 67 -5.62 -3.05 -4.33
CA ILE A 67 -6.46 -2.34 -3.36
C ILE A 67 -7.82 -2.12 -4.01
N SER A 68 -8.89 -2.54 -3.33
CA SER A 68 -10.23 -2.41 -3.86
C SER A 68 -11.25 -2.10 -2.79
N TYR A 69 -12.12 -1.11 -3.05
CA TYR A 69 -13.17 -0.66 -2.13
C TYR A 69 -12.63 -0.35 -0.73
N PHE A 70 -11.52 0.38 -0.67
CA PHE A 70 -10.85 0.73 0.58
C PHE A 70 -10.95 2.24 0.83
N ARG A 71 -11.96 2.66 1.60
CA ARG A 71 -12.46 4.05 1.56
C ARG A 71 -11.57 5.09 2.24
N ASN A 72 -10.94 4.75 3.37
CA ASN A 72 -10.15 5.67 4.18
C ASN A 72 -8.63 5.54 4.00
N LEU A 73 -8.18 4.68 3.08
CA LEU A 73 -6.75 4.47 2.87
C LEU A 73 -6.17 5.58 2.00
N LYS A 74 -5.38 6.45 2.61
CA LYS A 74 -4.72 7.58 1.93
C LYS A 74 -3.44 7.20 1.18
N GLY A 75 -2.85 6.08 1.55
CA GLY A 75 -1.58 5.62 1.02
C GLY A 75 -1.04 4.54 1.93
N LEU A 76 0.01 3.86 1.47
CA LEU A 76 0.70 2.87 2.28
C LEU A 76 1.92 3.44 3.01
N LEU A 77 2.23 4.74 2.83
CA LEU A 77 3.33 5.47 3.48
C LEU A 77 3.02 6.99 3.51
N LYS A 78 3.62 7.75 4.44
CA LYS A 78 3.40 9.20 4.64
C LYS A 78 4.38 10.10 3.86
N LYS A 79 5.55 9.59 3.45
CA LYS A 79 6.63 10.45 2.93
C LYS A 79 6.66 10.45 1.40
N GLU A 80 6.35 11.62 0.83
CA GLU A 80 6.57 11.91 -0.58
C GLU A 80 8.07 11.98 -0.89
N GLY A 81 8.48 11.44 -2.05
CA GLY A 81 9.83 11.67 -2.61
C GLY A 81 10.86 10.54 -2.46
N GLU A 82 10.55 9.43 -1.79
CA GLU A 82 11.41 8.24 -1.77
C GLU A 82 10.82 7.11 -2.62
N GLU A 83 11.65 6.34 -3.32
CA GLU A 83 11.20 5.16 -4.08
C GLU A 83 10.67 4.09 -3.12
N GLN A 84 9.34 3.92 -3.12
CA GLN A 84 8.63 3.13 -2.11
C GLN A 84 8.48 1.66 -2.47
N PHE A 85 8.63 1.33 -3.76
CA PHE A 85 8.40 -0.02 -4.27
C PHE A 85 9.43 -0.39 -5.34
N PRO A 86 10.64 -0.80 -4.94
CA PRO A 86 11.76 -0.97 -5.86
C PRO A 86 11.56 -2.09 -6.89
N VAL A 87 10.64 -3.03 -6.64
CA VAL A 87 10.40 -4.21 -7.49
C VAL A 87 8.92 -4.42 -7.84
N LEU A 88 8.09 -3.39 -7.69
CA LEU A 88 6.65 -3.52 -7.97
C LEU A 88 6.40 -3.68 -9.45
N GLU A 89 5.72 -4.77 -9.82
CA GLU A 89 5.44 -5.13 -11.20
C GLU A 89 3.99 -4.84 -11.58
N GLU A 90 3.05 -5.14 -10.68
CA GLU A 90 1.61 -5.00 -10.89
C GLU A 90 0.97 -4.19 -9.76
N ILE A 91 0.23 -3.15 -10.14
CA ILE A 91 -0.62 -2.39 -9.23
C ILE A 91 -2.05 -2.32 -9.78
N LYS A 92 -3.01 -2.63 -8.90
CA LYS A 92 -4.45 -2.60 -9.17
C LYS A 92 -5.14 -1.77 -8.10
N ILE A 93 -5.81 -0.70 -8.50
CA ILE A 93 -6.59 0.14 -7.59
C ILE A 93 -8.00 0.30 -8.13
N TYR A 94 -9.01 0.01 -7.29
CA TYR A 94 -10.42 0.09 -7.67
C TYR A 94 -11.28 0.65 -6.55
N GLY A 95 -12.10 1.68 -6.81
CA GLY A 95 -13.03 2.22 -5.80
C GLY A 95 -12.34 2.68 -4.50
N CYS A 96 -11.19 3.34 -4.60
CA CYS A 96 -10.41 3.84 -3.46
C CYS A 96 -10.30 5.37 -3.52
N PRO A 97 -11.29 6.11 -2.98
CA PRO A 97 -11.46 7.56 -3.18
C PRO A 97 -10.45 8.46 -2.47
N MET A 98 -9.65 7.92 -1.55
CA MET A 98 -8.67 8.71 -0.80
C MET A 98 -7.22 8.35 -1.14
N PHE A 99 -6.99 7.34 -2.00
CA PHE A 99 -5.66 6.77 -2.18
C PHE A 99 -4.77 7.68 -3.03
N VAL A 100 -3.67 8.14 -2.43
CA VAL A 100 -2.62 8.92 -3.09
C VAL A 100 -1.59 7.97 -3.68
N PHE A 101 -1.24 8.19 -4.94
CA PHE A 101 -0.27 7.36 -5.63
C PHE A 101 1.16 7.72 -5.20
N PRO A 102 1.95 6.70 -4.84
CA PRO A 102 3.37 6.89 -4.60
C PRO A 102 4.12 7.12 -5.92
N THR A 103 5.35 7.64 -5.87
CA THR A 103 6.22 7.68 -7.05
C THR A 103 6.56 6.25 -7.47
N LEU A 104 6.24 5.89 -8.72
CA LEU A 104 6.43 4.55 -9.27
C LEU A 104 7.51 4.58 -10.36
N SER A 105 8.70 4.09 -10.05
CA SER A 105 9.86 4.05 -10.96
C SER A 105 10.01 2.71 -11.71
N SER A 106 9.42 1.64 -11.20
CA SER A 106 9.68 0.26 -11.66
C SER A 106 8.44 -0.50 -12.16
N VAL A 107 7.27 0.16 -12.19
CA VAL A 107 5.98 -0.50 -12.50
C VAL A 107 5.83 -0.83 -13.98
N LYS A 108 5.60 -2.10 -14.28
CA LYS A 108 5.36 -2.61 -15.64
C LYS A 108 3.88 -2.62 -16.02
N LYS A 109 2.99 -2.74 -15.02
CA LYS A 109 1.54 -2.83 -15.24
C LYS A 109 0.78 -2.04 -14.18
N LEU A 110 0.07 -1.02 -14.65
CA LEU A 110 -0.81 -0.17 -13.85
C LEU A 110 -2.25 -0.35 -14.35
N VAL A 111 -3.15 -0.75 -13.45
CA VAL A 111 -4.59 -0.83 -13.74
C VAL A 111 -5.34 -0.03 -12.68
N ILE A 112 -6.00 1.03 -13.12
CA ILE A 112 -6.83 1.89 -12.26
C ILE A 112 -8.25 1.82 -12.78
N HIS A 113 -9.18 1.39 -11.94
CA HIS A 113 -10.61 1.43 -12.24
C HIS A 113 -11.26 2.50 -11.35
N LYS A 114 -11.94 3.45 -11.98
CA LYS A 114 -12.72 4.48 -11.27
C LYS A 114 -14.13 3.93 -11.00
N GLU A 115 -14.67 4.27 -9.85
CA GLU A 115 -16.10 4.08 -9.56
C GLU A 115 -16.86 5.28 -10.18
N ALA A 116 -17.96 5.02 -10.87
CA ALA A 116 -18.65 6.01 -11.70
C ALA A 116 -19.24 7.21 -10.92
N ASP A 117 -19.30 7.11 -9.58
CA ASP A 117 -19.93 8.11 -8.71
C ASP A 117 -18.96 8.85 -7.75
N ALA A 118 -17.64 8.66 -7.87
CA ALA A 118 -16.69 9.35 -7.00
C ALA A 118 -16.21 10.67 -7.62
N THR A 119 -16.81 11.79 -7.21
CA THR A 119 -16.33 13.15 -7.49
C THR A 119 -14.97 13.38 -6.82
N GLY A 120 -13.90 13.45 -7.59
CA GLY A 120 -12.62 14.02 -7.12
C GLY A 120 -11.38 13.17 -7.42
N PHE A 121 -10.99 13.05 -8.69
CA PHE A 121 -9.61 12.74 -9.07
C PHE A 121 -9.31 13.28 -10.46
N ASP A 122 -9.15 14.60 -10.52
CA ASP A 122 -8.38 15.23 -11.58
C ASP A 122 -6.91 15.12 -11.18
N GLN A 123 -6.08 14.65 -12.11
CA GLN A 123 -4.62 14.47 -11.99
C GLN A 123 -4.17 13.08 -11.51
N VAL A 124 -4.24 12.11 -12.42
CA VAL A 124 -3.22 11.05 -12.48
C VAL A 124 -2.38 11.37 -13.71
N ASN A 125 -1.24 12.04 -13.52
CA ASN A 125 -0.23 12.16 -14.56
C ASN A 125 0.68 10.93 -14.46
N ILE A 126 0.75 10.18 -15.56
CA ILE A 126 1.74 9.12 -15.77
C ILE A 126 3.06 9.78 -16.17
#